data_AF-A0A8T5TJN9-F1
#
_entry.id   AF-A0A8T5TJN9-F1
#
_cell.length_a   1.000
_cell.length_b   1.000
_cell.length_c   1.000
_cell.angle_alpha   90.00
_cell.angle_beta   90.00
_cell.angle_gamma   90.00
#
_symmetry.space_group_name_H-M   'P 1'
#
loop_
_entity.id
_entity.type
_entity.pdbx_description
1 polymer ?
#
loop_
_entity_poly.entity_id
_entity_poly.type
_entity_poly.pdbx_seq_one_letter_code
_entity_poly.pdbx_strand_id
1 'polypeptide(L)'
;MKCSACNIEMEPLVSGIYQCPQCRKIVKQKAERAEHEDIKKVDKGEFLEGEYFHKNASINKQYEVCEQGIIINKTENRLFAALICHSAYLKDEKYVRLSWWKSFQHAGMFKIYEKDVLNNLIITLEKINKNFDDIWTWGGKYGNQEPKTKDALEKEKYLDLLKFRIIENRTCPKCKKKMEKKKSHYECQHCGEIVILEGYNQPIFNISSSELDLSFQTNFPINYYLPVSGITVKWLMGEWKALAVIHAKDNPNKRWLRFYWWMRDLSNLLKYGQKEIGEGTQMGWKSQKGIASPNIYDKKLVTPLINALQKIKQELNW
;
A
#
# COMPACT_ATOMS: atom_id res chain seq x y z
N MET A 1 33.83 -8.01 -33.01
CA MET A 1 33.13 -6.83 -32.41
C MET A 1 33.95 -5.58 -32.74
N LYS A 2 33.35 -4.43 -33.10
CA LYS A 2 34.09 -3.20 -33.41
C LYS A 2 34.18 -2.27 -32.19
N CYS A 3 35.33 -1.63 -32.00
CA CYS A 3 35.53 -0.66 -30.92
C CYS A 3 34.69 0.60 -31.19
N SER A 4 33.82 0.99 -30.26
CA SER A 4 32.98 2.18 -30.41
C SER A 4 33.75 3.50 -30.52
N ALA A 5 35.03 3.52 -30.15
CA ALA A 5 35.87 4.73 -30.14
C ALA A 5 36.80 4.82 -31.35
N CYS A 6 37.32 3.68 -31.82
CA CYS A 6 38.31 3.63 -32.90
C CYS A 6 37.76 3.02 -34.20
N ASN A 7 36.54 2.47 -34.16
CA ASN A 7 35.85 1.80 -35.26
C ASN A 7 36.63 0.65 -35.94
N ILE A 8 37.67 0.14 -35.27
CA ILE A 8 38.45 -1.01 -35.70
C ILE A 8 37.96 -2.30 -35.03
N GLU A 9 38.34 -3.44 -35.59
CA GLU A 9 38.01 -4.75 -35.06
C GLU A 9 38.76 -5.01 -33.74
N MET A 10 38.03 -5.52 -32.74
CA MET A 10 38.58 -5.80 -31.40
C MET A 10 39.10 -7.23 -31.32
N GLU A 11 40.21 -7.41 -30.61
CA GLU A 11 40.84 -8.70 -30.37
C GLU A 11 40.21 -9.40 -29.15
N PRO A 12 39.99 -10.72 -29.19
CA PRO A 12 39.51 -11.47 -28.04
C PRO A 12 40.64 -11.64 -27.01
N LEU A 13 40.42 -11.22 -25.77
CA LEU A 13 41.34 -11.50 -24.65
C LEU A 13 41.05 -12.86 -24.01
N VAL A 14 39.77 -13.11 -23.75
CA VAL A 14 39.21 -14.37 -23.25
C VAL A 14 37.75 -14.48 -23.74
N SER A 15 37.12 -15.65 -23.59
CA SER A 15 35.73 -15.85 -24.03
C SER A 15 34.80 -14.73 -23.51
N GLY A 16 34.13 -14.04 -24.45
CA GLY A 16 33.20 -12.94 -24.15
C GLY A 16 33.84 -11.61 -23.70
N ILE A 17 35.16 -11.47 -23.71
CA ILE A 17 35.86 -10.21 -23.37
C ILE A 17 36.82 -9.83 -24.51
N TYR A 18 36.64 -8.64 -25.07
CA TYR A 18 37.39 -8.12 -26.20
C TYR A 18 38.17 -6.87 -25.81
N GLN A 19 39.35 -6.66 -26.40
CA GLN A 19 40.16 -5.45 -26.25
C GLN A 19 40.42 -4.79 -27.61
N CYS A 20 40.33 -3.46 -27.64
CA CYS A 20 40.74 -2.69 -28.82
C CYS A 20 42.28 -2.60 -28.87
N PRO A 21 42.94 -3.02 -29.97
CA PRO A 21 44.40 -2.98 -30.05
C PRO A 21 44.96 -1.55 -30.06
N GLN A 22 44.19 -0.58 -30.56
CA GLN A 22 44.64 0.82 -30.68
C GLN A 22 44.45 1.64 -29.40
N CYS A 23 43.30 1.55 -28.73
CA CYS A 23 43.01 2.34 -27.54
C CYS A 23 42.96 1.53 -26.23
N ARG A 24 43.27 0.24 -26.29
CA ARG A 24 43.28 -0.71 -25.17
C ARG A 24 41.95 -0.85 -24.41
N LYS A 25 40.85 -0.28 -24.92
CA LYS A 25 39.52 -0.33 -24.30
C LYS A 25 38.98 -1.75 -24.30
N ILE A 26 38.57 -2.23 -23.13
CA ILE A 26 38.01 -3.58 -22.93
C ILE A 26 36.48 -3.52 -22.94
N VAL A 27 35.84 -4.41 -23.71
CA VAL A 27 34.39 -4.54 -23.82
C VAL A 27 34.01 -5.99 -23.57
N LYS A 28 33.09 -6.20 -22.62
CA LYS A 28 32.48 -7.50 -22.37
C LYS A 28 31.27 -7.67 -23.29
N GLN A 29 31.24 -8.75 -24.07
CA GLN A 29 30.05 -9.14 -24.81
C GLN A 29 28.92 -9.33 -23.80
N LYS A 30 27.86 -8.54 -23.94
CA LYS A 30 26.63 -8.80 -23.18
C LYS A 30 26.21 -10.21 -23.57
N ALA A 31 26.06 -11.09 -22.58
CA ALA A 31 25.46 -12.40 -22.82
C ALA A 31 24.16 -12.15 -23.57
N GLU A 32 24.05 -12.74 -24.77
CA GLU A 32 22.74 -12.96 -25.35
C GLU A 32 21.94 -13.69 -24.29
N ARG A 33 20.85 -13.06 -23.85
CA ARG A 33 19.90 -13.68 -22.95
C ARG A 33 19.55 -15.01 -23.61
N ALA A 34 19.90 -16.11 -22.94
CA ALA A 34 19.51 -17.44 -23.34
C ALA A 34 18.06 -17.40 -23.82
N GLU A 35 17.86 -17.90 -25.02
CA GLU A 35 16.58 -17.97 -25.70
C GLU A 35 15.54 -18.55 -24.75
N HIS A 36 14.42 -17.82 -24.66
CA HIS A 36 13.09 -18.27 -24.29
C HIS A 36 12.96 -19.74 -23.89
N GLU A 37 13.16 -20.05 -22.60
CA GLU A 37 12.41 -21.13 -21.97
C GLU A 37 10.93 -20.71 -21.99
N ASP A 38 10.14 -21.46 -22.77
CA ASP A 38 8.68 -21.53 -22.79
C ASP A 38 7.95 -20.42 -22.01
N ILE A 39 7.64 -19.32 -22.69
CA ILE A 39 6.53 -18.48 -22.27
C ILE A 39 5.26 -19.30 -22.52
N LYS A 40 4.93 -20.21 -21.59
CA LYS A 40 3.54 -20.59 -21.35
C LYS A 40 2.77 -19.27 -21.33
N LYS A 41 1.76 -19.13 -22.20
CA LYS A 41 0.83 -17.99 -22.17
C LYS A 41 0.42 -17.81 -20.71
N VAL A 42 0.89 -16.74 -20.09
CA VAL A 42 0.57 -16.47 -18.70
C VAL A 42 -0.80 -15.82 -18.74
N ASP A 43 -1.82 -16.59 -18.42
CA ASP A 43 -3.21 -16.14 -18.49
C ASP A 43 -3.45 -15.06 -17.42
N LYS A 44 -3.48 -13.80 -17.88
CA LYS A 44 -3.79 -12.66 -17.03
C LYS A 44 -5.21 -12.83 -16.50
N GLY A 45 -5.39 -12.60 -15.19
CA GLY A 45 -6.72 -12.67 -14.57
C GLY A 45 -7.15 -14.05 -14.08
N GLU A 46 -6.30 -15.08 -14.22
CA GLU A 46 -6.50 -16.41 -13.63
C GLU A 46 -5.58 -16.65 -12.44
N PHE A 47 -5.94 -17.62 -11.60
CA PHE A 47 -5.09 -18.05 -10.49
C PHE A 47 -3.91 -18.84 -11.02
N LEU A 48 -2.73 -18.46 -10.54
CA LEU A 48 -1.49 -19.20 -10.73
C LEU A 48 -1.04 -19.72 -9.37
N GLU A 49 -0.53 -20.95 -9.38
CA GLU A 49 0.06 -21.58 -8.21
C GLU A 49 1.17 -20.74 -7.59
N GLY A 50 1.26 -20.74 -6.27
CA GLY A 50 2.26 -19.97 -5.51
C GLY A 50 3.69 -20.30 -5.91
N GLU A 51 3.95 -21.53 -6.35
CA GLU A 51 5.26 -21.96 -6.86
C GLU A 51 5.72 -21.12 -8.06
N TYR A 52 4.80 -20.71 -8.95
CA TYR A 52 5.12 -19.83 -10.06
C TYR A 52 5.70 -18.50 -9.53
N PHE A 53 5.04 -17.89 -8.54
CA PHE A 53 5.49 -16.62 -7.98
C PHE A 53 6.80 -16.75 -7.22
N HIS A 54 7.01 -17.86 -6.52
CA HIS A 54 8.28 -18.12 -5.84
C HIS A 54 9.46 -18.34 -6.80
N LYS A 55 9.22 -18.90 -7.98
CA LYS A 55 10.26 -19.10 -9.02
C LYS A 55 10.53 -17.83 -9.84
N ASN A 56 9.47 -17.09 -10.16
CA ASN A 56 9.53 -15.99 -11.12
C ASN A 56 9.56 -14.59 -10.46
N ALA A 57 9.29 -14.50 -9.16
CA ALA A 57 9.33 -13.26 -8.41
C ALA A 57 10.16 -13.42 -7.14
N SER A 58 10.81 -12.33 -6.71
CA SER A 58 11.66 -12.30 -5.52
C SER A 58 10.86 -12.32 -4.21
N ILE A 59 10.14 -13.42 -3.94
CA ILE A 59 9.42 -13.68 -2.68
C ILE A 59 10.30 -14.53 -1.78
N ASN A 60 10.59 -14.05 -0.57
CA ASN A 60 11.43 -14.78 0.38
C ASN A 60 10.60 -15.81 1.17
N LYS A 61 10.70 -17.08 0.78
CA LYS A 61 10.04 -18.23 1.42
C LYS A 61 10.32 -18.38 2.92
N GLN A 62 11.44 -17.86 3.43
CA GLN A 62 11.77 -17.96 4.85
C GLN A 62 10.82 -17.16 5.74
N TYR A 63 10.20 -16.12 5.18
CA TYR A 63 9.30 -15.23 5.93
C TYR A 63 7.86 -15.31 5.44
N GLU A 64 7.66 -15.56 4.14
CA GLU A 64 6.35 -15.47 3.51
C GLU A 64 6.19 -16.55 2.43
N VAL A 65 5.07 -17.25 2.49
CA VAL A 65 4.68 -18.24 1.49
C VAL A 65 3.48 -17.72 0.72
N CYS A 66 3.65 -17.56 -0.59
CA CYS A 66 2.53 -17.39 -1.53
C CYS A 66 1.90 -18.76 -1.82
N GLU A 67 0.59 -18.89 -1.60
CA GLU A 67 -0.18 -20.08 -1.95
C GLU A 67 -0.63 -20.04 -3.41
N GLN A 68 -1.16 -18.89 -3.83
CA GLN A 68 -1.64 -18.65 -5.19
C GLN A 68 -1.76 -17.14 -5.42
N GLY A 69 -1.94 -16.75 -6.68
CA GLY A 69 -2.13 -15.34 -7.01
C GLY A 69 -2.57 -15.11 -8.44
N ILE A 70 -3.05 -13.90 -8.69
CA ILE A 70 -3.54 -13.46 -9.99
C ILE A 70 -2.64 -12.34 -10.50
N ILE A 71 -2.17 -12.47 -11.74
CA ILE A 71 -1.41 -11.40 -12.39
C ILE A 71 -2.37 -10.36 -12.97
N ILE A 72 -2.23 -9.11 -12.52
CA ILE A 72 -2.98 -7.95 -13.05
C ILE A 72 -2.30 -7.43 -14.31
N ASN A 73 -0.98 -7.27 -14.27
CA ASN A 73 -0.21 -6.77 -15.40
C ASN A 73 1.20 -7.37 -15.43
N LYS A 74 1.69 -7.69 -16.62
CA LYS A 74 3.04 -8.18 -16.87
C LYS A 74 3.55 -7.55 -18.16
N THR A 75 4.71 -6.91 -18.07
CA THR A 75 5.53 -6.44 -19.20
C THR A 75 6.92 -7.04 -19.07
N GLU A 76 7.82 -6.80 -20.03
CA GLU A 76 9.19 -7.34 -20.01
C GLU A 76 9.96 -7.02 -18.71
N ASN A 77 9.72 -5.84 -18.13
CA ASN A 77 10.48 -5.35 -16.99
C ASN A 77 9.60 -5.04 -15.77
N ARG A 78 8.29 -5.33 -15.81
CA ARG A 78 7.40 -5.05 -14.67
C ARG A 78 6.36 -6.14 -14.49
N LEU A 79 6.08 -6.46 -13.23
CA LEU A 79 5.00 -7.37 -12.84
C LEU A 79 4.16 -6.68 -11.77
N PHE A 80 2.84 -6.81 -11.86
CA PHE A 80 1.88 -6.43 -10.85
C PHE A 80 0.92 -7.59 -10.64
N ALA A 81 0.84 -8.10 -9.41
CA ALA A 81 -0.01 -9.23 -9.03
C ALA A 81 -0.71 -8.99 -7.69
N ALA A 82 -1.84 -9.68 -7.50
CA ALA A 82 -2.52 -9.83 -6.22
C ALA A 82 -2.34 -11.28 -5.77
N LEU A 83 -1.81 -11.47 -4.57
CA LEU A 83 -1.40 -12.76 -4.05
C LEU A 83 -2.19 -13.10 -2.78
N ILE A 84 -2.42 -14.39 -2.56
CA ILE A 84 -2.78 -14.95 -1.27
C ILE A 84 -1.49 -15.48 -0.64
N CYS A 85 -1.14 -14.91 0.51
CA CYS A 85 0.07 -15.26 1.23
C CYS A 85 -0.26 -15.60 2.69
N HIS A 86 0.65 -16.32 3.34
CA HIS A 86 0.67 -16.48 4.79
C HIS A 86 2.11 -16.39 5.32
N SER A 87 2.25 -16.26 6.64
CA SER A 87 3.56 -16.34 7.30
C SER A 87 4.13 -17.74 7.13
N ALA A 88 5.45 -17.87 6.95
CA ALA A 88 6.09 -19.19 6.92
C ALA A 88 5.84 -20.02 8.20
N TYR A 89 5.61 -19.34 9.33
CA TYR A 89 5.41 -19.96 10.65
C TYR A 89 3.93 -20.13 11.03
N LEU A 90 3.02 -19.32 10.44
CA LEU A 90 1.59 -19.32 10.75
C LEU A 90 0.81 -19.43 9.45
N LYS A 91 0.41 -20.66 9.10
CA LYS A 91 -0.32 -20.96 7.86
C LYS A 91 -1.77 -20.47 7.89
N ASP A 92 -2.37 -20.47 9.08
CA ASP A 92 -3.77 -20.09 9.27
C ASP A 92 -3.99 -18.57 9.12
N GLU A 93 -2.93 -17.78 9.32
CA GLU A 93 -2.97 -16.32 9.14
C GLU A 93 -2.72 -15.94 7.67
N LYS A 94 -3.73 -16.21 6.84
CA LYS A 94 -3.74 -15.79 5.44
C LYS A 94 -4.02 -14.29 5.30
N TYR A 95 -3.41 -13.69 4.29
CA TYR A 95 -3.64 -12.30 3.93
C TYR A 95 -3.49 -12.08 2.43
N VAL A 96 -4.15 -11.03 1.95
CA VAL A 96 -4.02 -10.59 0.56
C VAL A 96 -2.85 -9.63 0.44
N ARG A 97 -2.00 -9.82 -0.57
CA ARG A 97 -0.85 -8.96 -0.85
C ARG A 97 -0.92 -8.49 -2.30
N LEU A 98 -1.09 -7.19 -2.50
CA LEU A 98 -0.80 -6.56 -3.80
C LEU A 98 0.71 -6.35 -3.90
N SER A 99 1.33 -6.67 -5.04
CA SER A 99 2.79 -6.55 -5.20
C SER A 99 3.25 -6.17 -6.58
N TRP A 100 4.27 -5.33 -6.61
CA TRP A 100 4.89 -4.76 -7.79
C TRP A 100 6.35 -5.18 -7.83
N TRP A 101 6.81 -5.60 -9.01
CA TRP A 101 8.21 -5.88 -9.28
C TRP A 101 8.68 -5.06 -10.48
N LYS A 102 9.94 -4.62 -10.44
CA LYS A 102 10.64 -3.96 -11.54
C LYS A 102 11.92 -4.75 -11.82
N SER A 103 12.10 -5.18 -13.06
CA SER A 103 13.20 -6.08 -13.46
C SER A 103 13.30 -7.30 -12.54
N PHE A 104 12.14 -7.87 -12.17
CA PHE A 104 11.98 -9.01 -11.25
C PHE A 104 12.45 -8.79 -9.80
N GLN A 105 12.88 -7.57 -9.45
CA GLN A 105 13.14 -7.16 -8.08
C GLN A 105 11.89 -6.53 -7.46
N HIS A 106 11.65 -6.83 -6.18
CA HIS A 106 10.51 -6.29 -5.45
C HIS A 106 10.56 -4.76 -5.38
N ALA A 107 9.50 -4.14 -5.85
CA ALA A 107 9.37 -2.69 -6.05
C ALA A 107 8.17 -2.09 -5.31
N GLY A 108 7.43 -2.87 -4.51
CA GLY A 108 6.36 -2.38 -3.64
C GLY A 108 5.31 -3.43 -3.30
N MET A 109 4.67 -3.27 -2.14
CA MET A 109 3.57 -4.15 -1.72
C MET A 109 2.53 -3.42 -0.89
N PHE A 110 1.30 -3.94 -0.87
CA PHE A 110 0.22 -3.50 0.03
C PHE A 110 -0.46 -4.74 0.61
N LYS A 111 -0.34 -4.93 1.93
CA LYS A 111 -0.84 -6.12 2.64
C LYS A 111 -2.22 -5.87 3.27
N ILE A 112 -3.10 -6.86 3.25
CA ILE A 112 -4.49 -6.76 3.72
C ILE A 112 -4.81 -8.03 4.52
N TYR A 113 -4.92 -7.88 5.83
CA TYR A 113 -5.13 -9.00 6.77
C TYR A 113 -6.61 -9.20 7.15
N GLU A 114 -7.48 -8.27 6.80
CA GLU A 114 -8.86 -8.23 7.27
C GLU A 114 -9.83 -8.16 6.09
N LYS A 115 -10.91 -8.96 6.18
CA LYS A 115 -12.03 -8.98 5.26
C LYS A 115 -12.61 -7.59 4.98
N ASP A 116 -12.85 -6.81 6.02
CA ASP A 116 -13.46 -5.48 5.87
C ASP A 116 -12.53 -4.48 5.16
N VAL A 117 -11.21 -4.60 5.36
CA VAL A 117 -10.23 -3.78 4.64
C VAL A 117 -10.20 -4.14 3.16
N LEU A 118 -10.31 -5.44 2.82
CA LEU A 118 -10.42 -5.89 1.43
C LEU A 118 -11.71 -5.36 0.78
N ASN A 119 -12.84 -5.42 1.49
CA ASN A 119 -14.11 -4.88 1.02
C ASN A 119 -14.03 -3.37 0.77
N ASN A 120 -13.49 -2.62 1.73
CA ASN A 120 -13.26 -1.18 1.59
C ASN A 120 -12.37 -0.87 0.39
N LEU A 121 -11.33 -1.67 0.17
CA LEU A 121 -10.43 -1.50 -0.96
C LEU A 121 -11.16 -1.68 -2.30
N ILE A 122 -11.97 -2.74 -2.43
CA ILE A 122 -12.76 -3.02 -3.65
C ILE A 122 -13.73 -1.85 -3.92
N ILE A 123 -14.53 -1.47 -2.92
CA ILE A 123 -15.50 -0.35 -3.02
C ILE A 123 -14.78 0.96 -3.39
N THR A 124 -13.62 1.20 -2.79
CA THR A 124 -12.81 2.39 -3.07
C THR A 124 -12.30 2.40 -4.49
N LEU A 125 -11.79 1.28 -4.99
CA LEU A 125 -11.33 1.15 -6.38
C LEU A 125 -12.49 1.33 -7.37
N GLU A 126 -13.68 0.79 -7.08
CA GLU A 126 -14.88 1.00 -7.90
C GLU A 126 -15.30 2.48 -7.94
N LYS A 127 -15.33 3.14 -6.77
CA LYS A 127 -15.58 4.58 -6.67
C LYS A 127 -14.57 5.40 -7.45
N ILE A 128 -13.29 5.05 -7.38
CA ILE A 128 -12.22 5.71 -8.14
C ILE A 128 -12.41 5.48 -9.64
N ASN A 129 -12.71 4.24 -10.04
CA ASN A 129 -12.92 3.90 -11.45
C ASN A 129 -14.09 4.68 -12.08
N LYS A 130 -15.15 4.92 -11.28
CA LYS A 130 -16.34 5.68 -11.68
C LYS A 130 -16.09 7.20 -11.76
N ASN A 131 -15.40 7.78 -10.77
CA ASN A 131 -15.35 9.24 -10.60
C ASN A 131 -14.12 9.92 -11.18
N PHE A 132 -13.14 9.16 -11.68
CA PHE A 132 -11.96 9.69 -12.35
C PHE A 132 -11.99 9.37 -13.84
N ASP A 133 -11.44 10.24 -14.68
CA ASP A 133 -11.18 9.93 -16.09
C ASP A 133 -9.88 9.12 -16.29
N ASP A 134 -9.54 8.78 -17.54
CA ASP A 134 -8.36 7.97 -17.88
C ASP A 134 -7.01 8.63 -17.53
N ILE A 135 -6.98 9.96 -17.35
CA ILE A 135 -5.80 10.72 -16.93
C ILE A 135 -5.87 11.15 -15.45
N TRP A 136 -6.77 10.54 -14.68
CA TRP A 136 -7.00 10.80 -13.27
C TRP A 136 -7.45 12.23 -12.94
N THR A 137 -8.22 12.86 -13.82
CA THR A 137 -9.00 14.06 -13.49
C THR A 137 -10.23 13.69 -12.67
N TRP A 138 -10.41 14.40 -11.57
CA TRP A 138 -11.56 14.25 -10.70
C TRP A 138 -12.81 14.85 -11.36
N GLY A 139 -13.82 14.02 -11.60
CA GLY A 139 -15.12 14.43 -12.14
C GLY A 139 -16.24 14.50 -11.09
N GLY A 140 -15.96 14.20 -9.81
CA GLY A 140 -16.96 14.19 -8.75
C GLY A 140 -17.11 15.52 -8.00
N LYS A 141 -17.97 15.54 -6.98
CA LYS A 141 -18.12 16.66 -6.05
C LYS A 141 -17.63 16.26 -4.66
N TYR A 142 -16.83 17.10 -4.02
CA TYR A 142 -16.46 16.91 -2.61
C TYR A 142 -17.64 17.33 -1.72
N GLY A 143 -17.91 16.57 -0.66
CA GLY A 143 -18.92 16.94 0.36
C GLY A 143 -20.39 16.86 -0.07
N ASN A 144 -20.72 16.82 -1.36
CA ASN A 144 -22.09 16.67 -1.86
C ASN A 144 -22.31 15.27 -2.39
N GLN A 145 -22.86 14.40 -1.55
CA GLN A 145 -23.38 13.11 -1.96
C GLN A 145 -24.89 13.18 -2.08
N GLU A 146 -25.44 12.26 -2.87
CA GLU A 146 -26.79 11.74 -2.69
C GLU A 146 -27.18 11.72 -1.19
N PRO A 147 -28.46 11.97 -0.84
CA PRO A 147 -28.88 12.05 0.55
C PRO A 147 -28.32 10.86 1.34
N LYS A 148 -27.46 11.16 2.32
CA LYS A 148 -26.79 10.15 3.15
C LYS A 148 -27.85 9.19 3.67
N THR A 149 -27.60 7.89 3.57
CA THR A 149 -28.49 6.89 4.15
C THR A 149 -28.63 7.15 5.66
N LYS A 150 -29.78 6.78 6.25
CA LYS A 150 -30.00 6.93 7.69
C LYS A 150 -28.86 6.30 8.50
N ASP A 151 -28.39 5.13 8.08
CA ASP A 151 -27.26 4.41 8.68
C ASP A 151 -25.94 5.22 8.62
N ALA A 152 -25.63 5.86 7.50
CA ALA A 152 -24.43 6.69 7.38
C ALA A 152 -24.47 7.92 8.30
N LEU A 153 -25.64 8.57 8.40
CA LEU A 153 -25.85 9.70 9.31
C LEU A 153 -25.74 9.29 10.78
N GLU A 154 -26.26 8.12 11.14
CA GLU A 154 -26.16 7.59 12.50
C GLU A 154 -24.71 7.26 12.88
N LYS A 155 -23.95 6.65 11.96
CA LYS A 155 -22.52 6.37 12.15
C LYS A 155 -21.68 7.62 12.34
N GLU A 156 -21.90 8.65 11.52
CA GLU A 156 -21.21 9.93 11.63
C GLU A 156 -21.51 10.61 12.98
N LYS A 157 -22.79 10.69 13.36
CA LYS A 157 -23.21 11.20 14.68
C LYS A 157 -22.57 10.41 15.81
N TYR A 158 -22.49 9.08 15.69
CA TYR A 158 -21.87 8.23 16.70
C TYR A 158 -20.36 8.53 16.83
N LEU A 159 -19.64 8.63 15.72
CA LEU A 159 -18.21 8.97 15.72
C LEU A 159 -17.96 10.37 16.30
N ASP A 160 -18.79 11.35 15.98
CA ASP A 160 -18.64 12.70 16.53
C ASP A 160 -18.97 12.75 18.03
N LEU A 161 -19.99 12.00 18.47
CA LEU A 161 -20.27 11.80 19.89
C LEU A 161 -19.11 11.12 20.62
N LEU A 162 -18.44 10.14 20.00
CA LEU A 162 -17.26 9.50 20.57
C LEU A 162 -16.11 10.50 20.71
N LYS A 163 -15.79 11.26 19.65
CA LYS A 163 -14.74 12.31 19.71
C LYS A 163 -15.03 13.30 20.83
N PHE A 164 -16.26 13.80 20.92
CA PHE A 164 -16.70 14.70 21.98
C PHE A 164 -16.51 14.08 23.37
N ARG A 165 -16.96 12.84 23.58
CA ARG A 165 -16.82 12.14 24.88
C ARG A 165 -15.37 11.85 25.23
N ILE A 166 -14.49 11.63 24.26
CA ILE A 166 -13.05 11.49 24.48
C ILE A 166 -12.47 12.83 24.97
N ILE A 167 -12.79 13.93 24.29
CA ILE A 167 -12.23 15.25 24.59
C ILE A 167 -12.72 15.76 25.96
N GLU A 168 -14.04 15.76 26.18
CA GLU A 168 -14.66 16.32 27.38
C GLU A 168 -14.55 15.37 28.57
N ASN A 169 -14.93 14.10 28.38
CA ASN A 169 -15.13 13.15 29.48
C ASN A 169 -13.98 12.13 29.61
N ARG A 170 -12.98 12.16 28.71
CA ARG A 170 -11.92 11.14 28.61
C ARG A 170 -12.50 9.73 28.55
N THR A 171 -13.61 9.58 27.83
CA THR A 171 -14.30 8.29 27.74
C THR A 171 -13.64 7.40 26.71
N CYS A 172 -13.32 6.16 27.08
CA CYS A 172 -12.75 5.18 26.17
C CYS A 172 -13.73 4.89 25.01
N PRO A 173 -13.30 4.98 23.74
CA PRO A 173 -14.17 4.71 22.60
C PRO A 173 -14.63 3.25 22.54
N LYS A 174 -13.83 2.33 23.10
CA LYS A 174 -14.11 0.88 23.09
C LYS A 174 -15.03 0.43 24.22
N CYS A 175 -14.70 0.74 25.47
CA CYS A 175 -15.44 0.22 26.64
C CYS A 175 -16.25 1.27 27.40
N LYS A 176 -16.25 2.54 26.97
CA LYS A 176 -16.97 3.67 27.58
C LYS A 176 -16.58 4.00 29.03
N LYS A 177 -15.52 3.39 29.58
CA LYS A 177 -14.96 3.74 30.89
C LYS A 177 -14.04 4.96 30.79
N LYS A 178 -13.87 5.67 31.90
CA LYS A 178 -12.97 6.83 31.99
C LYS A 178 -11.51 6.39 31.77
N MET A 179 -10.79 7.14 30.95
CA MET A 179 -9.39 6.94 30.62
C MET A 179 -8.50 7.81 31.51
N GLU A 180 -7.26 7.35 31.69
CA GLU A 180 -6.22 8.11 32.35
C GLU A 180 -5.51 9.00 31.34
N LYS A 181 -5.25 10.26 31.71
CA LYS A 181 -4.45 11.17 30.90
C LYS A 181 -2.98 10.96 31.19
N LYS A 182 -2.25 10.45 30.21
CA LYS A 182 -0.78 10.47 30.19
C LYS A 182 -0.30 11.76 29.52
N LYS A 183 1.00 12.00 29.53
CA LYS A 183 1.63 13.23 29.01
C LYS A 183 1.29 13.52 27.54
N SER A 184 1.14 12.47 26.72
CA SER A 184 0.98 12.59 25.26
C SER A 184 -0.22 11.83 24.67
N HIS A 185 -0.95 11.09 25.48
CA HIS A 185 -2.09 10.25 25.07
C HIS A 185 -3.04 9.98 26.25
N TYR A 186 -4.22 9.45 25.94
CA TYR A 186 -5.10 8.80 26.88
C TYR A 186 -4.91 7.29 26.81
N GLU A 187 -4.99 6.64 27.97
CA GLU A 187 -4.90 5.19 28.08
C GLU A 187 -6.08 4.65 28.89
N CYS A 188 -6.75 3.63 28.37
CA CYS A 188 -7.82 2.95 29.08
C CYS A 188 -7.29 1.77 29.90
N GLN A 189 -7.26 1.93 31.22
CA GLN A 189 -6.82 0.89 32.16
C GLN A 189 -7.65 -0.40 32.13
N HIS A 190 -8.84 -0.38 31.51
CA HIS A 190 -9.73 -1.54 31.44
C HIS A 190 -9.54 -2.41 30.20
N CYS A 191 -9.18 -1.82 29.06
CA CYS A 191 -9.12 -2.55 27.79
C CYS A 191 -7.87 -2.25 26.96
N GLY A 192 -6.93 -1.45 27.48
CA GLY A 192 -5.68 -1.10 26.83
C GLY A 192 -5.83 -0.15 25.63
N GLU A 193 -7.02 0.42 25.41
CA GLU A 193 -7.23 1.36 24.30
C GLU A 193 -6.39 2.63 24.51
N ILE A 194 -5.65 3.03 23.49
CA ILE A 194 -4.82 4.23 23.49
C ILE A 194 -5.42 5.25 22.52
N VAL A 195 -5.59 6.48 22.99
CA VAL A 195 -6.07 7.59 22.17
C VAL A 195 -5.02 8.70 22.15
N ILE A 196 -4.56 9.09 20.96
CA ILE A 196 -3.58 10.17 20.79
C ILE A 196 -4.32 11.43 20.36
N LEU A 197 -3.90 12.60 20.87
CA LEU A 197 -4.41 13.88 20.39
C LEU A 197 -3.42 14.48 19.38
N GLU A 198 -3.86 14.67 18.14
CA GLU A 198 -3.11 15.40 17.11
C GLU A 198 -3.75 16.78 16.84
N GLY A 199 -3.01 17.66 16.16
CA GLY A 199 -3.33 19.07 15.87
C GLY A 199 -4.75 19.55 16.21
N TYR A 200 -4.85 20.52 17.13
CA TYR A 200 -6.11 21.07 17.66
C TYR A 200 -6.98 20.08 18.47
N ASN A 201 -6.35 19.18 19.24
CA ASN A 201 -7.04 18.19 20.09
C ASN A 201 -7.90 17.17 19.32
N GLN A 202 -7.57 16.86 18.07
CA GLN A 202 -8.25 15.83 17.31
C GLN A 202 -7.86 14.43 17.84
N PRO A 203 -8.81 13.63 18.38
CA PRO A 203 -8.49 12.32 18.91
C PRO A 203 -8.33 11.28 17.80
N ILE A 204 -7.25 10.52 17.88
CA ILE A 204 -6.93 9.38 17.03
C ILE A 204 -7.02 8.11 17.85
N PHE A 205 -7.93 7.24 17.44
CA PHE A 205 -8.23 5.97 18.08
C PHE A 205 -8.57 4.92 17.01
N ASN A 206 -8.71 3.65 17.41
CA ASN A 206 -9.08 2.59 16.49
C ASN A 206 -10.54 2.73 16.04
N ILE A 207 -10.78 2.74 14.73
CA ILE A 207 -12.11 2.70 14.13
C ILE A 207 -12.21 1.38 13.36
N SER A 208 -13.32 0.66 13.53
CA SER A 208 -13.55 -0.57 12.77
C SER A 208 -13.54 -0.27 11.27
N SER A 209 -12.87 -1.10 10.47
CA SER A 209 -12.82 -0.91 9.02
C SER A 209 -14.23 -0.90 8.41
N SER A 210 -15.17 -1.68 8.96
CA SER A 210 -16.58 -1.69 8.53
C SER A 210 -17.38 -0.41 8.84
N GLU A 211 -16.85 0.45 9.72
CA GLU A 211 -17.47 1.71 10.14
C GLU A 211 -16.89 2.93 9.42
N LEU A 212 -15.89 2.73 8.55
CA LEU A 212 -15.24 3.84 7.85
C LEU A 212 -16.16 4.50 6.84
N ASP A 213 -16.18 5.83 6.86
CA ASP A 213 -16.77 6.63 5.80
C ASP A 213 -15.90 6.56 4.53
N LEU A 214 -16.38 5.82 3.53
CA LEU A 214 -15.70 5.65 2.25
C LEU A 214 -15.96 6.82 1.28
N SER A 215 -16.07 8.03 1.79
CA SER A 215 -16.26 9.25 1.02
C SER A 215 -14.92 9.85 0.60
N PHE A 216 -14.91 10.49 -0.58
CA PHE A 216 -13.72 11.19 -1.04
C PHE A 216 -13.40 12.39 -0.14
N GLN A 217 -12.15 12.45 0.31
CA GLN A 217 -11.59 13.56 1.07
C GLN A 217 -10.43 14.17 0.28
N THR A 218 -10.15 15.46 0.51
CA THR A 218 -9.05 16.18 -0.17
C THR A 218 -7.82 16.36 0.70
N ASN A 219 -8.00 16.33 2.03
CA ASN A 219 -6.98 16.77 2.98
C ASN A 219 -6.20 15.59 3.56
N PHE A 220 -5.55 14.81 2.69
CA PHE A 220 -4.68 13.72 3.12
C PHE A 220 -3.30 14.25 3.55
N PRO A 221 -2.76 13.86 4.72
CA PRO A 221 -1.44 14.29 5.20
C PRO A 221 -0.29 13.59 4.47
N ILE A 222 -0.18 13.81 3.16
CA ILE A 222 0.82 13.18 2.28
C ILE A 222 1.97 14.16 2.02
N ASN A 223 3.18 13.75 2.37
CA ASN A 223 4.39 14.51 2.06
C ASN A 223 4.82 14.30 0.60
N TYR A 224 5.40 15.33 -0.03
CA TYR A 224 5.97 15.36 -1.40
C TYR A 224 5.01 15.37 -2.59
N TYR A 225 3.77 14.89 -2.42
CA TYR A 225 2.76 14.89 -3.47
C TYR A 225 1.52 15.63 -3.00
N LEU A 226 0.77 16.17 -3.95
CA LEU A 226 -0.47 16.87 -3.65
C LEU A 226 -1.64 15.90 -3.89
N PRO A 227 -2.44 15.58 -2.85
CA PRO A 227 -3.64 14.80 -3.02
C PRO A 227 -4.67 15.57 -3.82
N VAL A 228 -5.17 14.94 -4.89
CA VAL A 228 -6.40 15.39 -5.56
C VAL A 228 -7.56 14.98 -4.67
N SER A 229 -7.68 13.68 -4.42
CA SER A 229 -8.58 13.13 -3.43
C SER A 229 -8.15 11.74 -3.01
N GLY A 230 -8.73 11.22 -1.93
CA GLY A 230 -8.55 9.84 -1.53
C GLY A 230 -9.64 9.34 -0.60
N ILE A 231 -9.54 8.07 -0.25
CA ILE A 231 -10.42 7.37 0.68
C ILE A 231 -9.55 6.56 1.65
N THR A 232 -9.85 6.67 2.93
CA THR A 232 -9.24 5.82 3.98
C THR A 232 -9.92 4.45 3.97
N VAL A 233 -9.12 3.38 3.95
CA VAL A 233 -9.61 1.99 3.92
C VAL A 233 -9.31 1.20 5.19
N LYS A 234 -8.42 1.72 6.06
CA LYS A 234 -8.13 1.20 7.40
C LYS A 234 -7.69 2.35 8.31
N TRP A 235 -8.24 2.45 9.52
CA TRP A 235 -7.86 3.46 10.51
C TRP A 235 -7.68 2.86 11.90
N LEU A 236 -6.44 2.50 12.22
CA LEU A 236 -6.00 2.12 13.56
C LEU A 236 -5.01 3.16 14.09
N MET A 237 -4.93 3.28 15.41
CA MET A 237 -3.98 4.16 16.10
C MET A 237 -2.53 3.91 15.63
N GLY A 238 -2.16 2.64 15.44
CA GLY A 238 -0.85 2.22 14.97
C GLY A 238 -0.69 2.07 13.46
N GLU A 239 -1.79 1.97 12.70
CA GLU A 239 -1.76 1.66 11.26
C GLU A 239 -2.88 2.39 10.52
N TRP A 240 -2.52 3.18 9.52
CA TRP A 240 -3.47 3.85 8.63
C TRP A 240 -3.22 3.43 7.19
N LYS A 241 -4.28 3.14 6.43
CA LYS A 241 -4.22 2.85 5.00
C LYS A 241 -5.22 3.67 4.22
N ALA A 242 -4.79 4.16 3.06
CA ALA A 242 -5.62 4.95 2.16
C ALA A 242 -5.25 4.72 0.69
N LEU A 243 -6.22 4.95 -0.18
CA LEU A 243 -6.00 5.08 -1.62
C LEU A 243 -6.22 6.54 -1.98
N ALA A 244 -5.22 7.16 -2.60
CA ALA A 244 -5.32 8.56 -3.02
C ALA A 244 -4.85 8.72 -4.46
N VAL A 245 -5.60 9.48 -5.24
CA VAL A 245 -5.13 10.04 -6.49
C VAL A 245 -4.31 11.26 -6.16
N ILE A 246 -3.06 11.27 -6.60
CA ILE A 246 -2.10 12.33 -6.32
C ILE A 246 -1.52 12.86 -7.62
N HIS A 247 -0.93 14.04 -7.55
CA HIS A 247 -0.15 14.58 -8.66
C HIS A 247 1.25 14.99 -8.21
N ALA A 248 2.17 15.03 -9.18
CA ALA A 248 3.49 15.59 -8.95
C ALA A 248 3.36 17.08 -8.61
N LYS A 249 4.12 17.54 -7.62
CA LYS A 249 4.14 18.95 -7.22
C LYS A 249 4.56 19.86 -8.38
N ASP A 250 5.55 19.42 -9.16
CA ASP A 250 6.14 20.19 -10.26
C ASP A 250 5.40 20.01 -11.60
N ASN A 251 4.48 19.05 -11.68
CA ASN A 251 3.70 18.79 -12.90
C ASN A 251 2.29 18.27 -12.56
N PRO A 252 1.28 19.15 -12.49
CA PRO A 252 -0.11 18.77 -12.19
C PRO A 252 -0.77 17.84 -13.20
N ASN A 253 -0.23 17.72 -14.43
CA ASN A 253 -0.71 16.80 -15.46
C ASN A 253 -0.23 15.36 -15.22
N LYS A 254 0.81 15.19 -14.40
CA LYS A 254 1.29 13.85 -14.02
C LYS A 254 0.54 13.40 -12.77
N ARG A 255 -0.50 12.61 -12.97
CA ARG A 255 -1.37 12.06 -11.93
C ARG A 255 -1.33 10.54 -11.90
N TRP A 256 -1.56 9.95 -10.74
CA TRP A 256 -1.65 8.50 -10.60
C TRP A 256 -2.37 8.12 -9.31
N LEU A 257 -2.91 6.91 -9.29
CA LEU A 257 -3.44 6.30 -8.08
C LEU A 257 -2.29 5.74 -7.24
N ARG A 258 -2.31 6.03 -5.95
CA ARG A 258 -1.32 5.55 -4.99
C ARG A 258 -1.96 4.84 -3.81
N PHE A 259 -1.30 3.76 -3.43
CA PHE A 259 -1.62 2.97 -2.25
C PHE A 259 -0.73 3.44 -1.10
N TYR A 260 -1.35 3.96 -0.06
CA TYR A 260 -0.68 4.48 1.12
C TYR A 260 -0.90 3.55 2.31
N TRP A 261 0.17 3.29 3.05
CA TRP A 261 0.10 2.80 4.41
C TRP A 261 1.08 3.60 5.26
N TRP A 262 0.67 3.91 6.48
CA TRP A 262 1.49 4.57 7.47
C TRP A 262 1.44 3.74 8.74
N MET A 263 2.59 3.60 9.37
CA MET A 263 2.69 2.98 10.70
C MET A 263 3.17 4.05 11.66
N ARG A 264 2.48 4.16 12.79
CA ARG A 264 2.93 5.02 13.88
C ARG A 264 4.06 4.30 14.62
N ASP A 265 5.10 5.03 14.99
CA ASP A 265 6.19 4.46 15.78
C ASP A 265 5.77 4.36 17.24
N LEU A 266 5.37 3.14 17.64
CA LEU A 266 4.97 2.82 19.01
C LEU A 266 6.11 2.18 19.81
N SER A 267 7.35 2.19 19.31
CA SER A 267 8.49 1.52 19.98
C SER A 267 8.68 2.00 21.42
N ASN A 268 8.39 3.27 21.70
CA ASN A 268 8.50 3.86 23.04
C ASN A 268 7.42 3.35 24.01
N LEU A 269 6.27 2.91 23.51
CA LEU A 269 5.21 2.30 24.32
C LEU A 269 5.52 0.82 24.58
N LEU A 270 6.02 0.11 23.56
CA LEU A 270 6.21 -1.35 23.60
C LEU A 270 7.50 -1.80 24.30
N LYS A 271 8.62 -1.04 24.20
CA LYS A 271 9.93 -1.53 24.68
C LYS A 271 10.14 -1.45 26.20
N TYR A 272 9.39 -0.63 26.94
CA TYR A 272 9.76 -0.34 28.32
C TYR A 272 8.65 -0.38 29.37
N GLY A 273 7.37 -0.49 29.02
CA GLY A 273 6.26 -0.60 30.00
C GLY A 273 6.07 0.58 30.97
N GLN A 274 7.11 1.33 31.30
CA GLN A 274 7.18 2.37 32.33
C GLN A 274 8.43 3.26 32.16
N LYS A 275 8.57 4.01 31.06
CA LYS A 275 9.41 5.23 31.11
C LYS A 275 8.62 6.43 30.62
N GLU A 276 8.65 7.47 31.44
CA GLU A 276 8.15 8.79 31.10
C GLU A 276 8.70 9.19 29.74
N ILE A 277 7.77 9.45 28.81
CA ILE A 277 8.07 9.96 27.49
C ILE A 277 8.87 11.25 27.68
N GLY A 278 10.15 11.22 27.29
CA GLY A 278 11.04 12.38 27.36
C GLY A 278 10.44 13.56 26.61
N GLU A 279 10.69 14.77 27.13
CA GLU A 279 10.03 16.06 26.86
C GLU A 279 9.94 16.51 25.39
N GLY A 280 10.56 15.82 24.43
CA GLY A 280 10.56 16.20 23.01
C GLY A 280 10.05 15.16 22.02
N THR A 281 9.64 13.96 22.46
CA THR A 281 9.31 12.87 21.52
C THR A 281 7.85 12.97 21.05
N GLN A 282 7.61 13.68 19.94
CA GLN A 282 6.30 13.66 19.29
C GLN A 282 5.99 12.25 18.77
N MET A 283 4.83 11.70 19.15
CA MET A 283 4.27 10.46 18.58
C MET A 283 3.73 10.71 17.16
N GLY A 284 4.46 11.47 16.35
CA GLY A 284 4.04 11.82 15.00
C GLY A 284 4.02 10.59 14.10
N TRP A 285 3.20 10.68 13.06
CA TRP A 285 3.27 9.75 11.93
C TRP A 285 4.68 9.77 11.34
N LYS A 286 5.48 8.72 11.56
CA LYS A 286 6.69 8.53 10.78
C LYS A 286 6.25 8.07 9.41
N SER A 287 6.27 8.97 8.43
CA SER A 287 6.32 8.54 7.05
C SER A 287 7.58 7.71 6.92
N GLN A 288 7.47 6.38 6.91
CA GLN A 288 8.46 5.63 6.19
C GLN A 288 8.36 6.19 4.78
N LYS A 289 9.42 6.85 4.30
CA LYS A 289 9.56 7.10 2.86
C LYS A 289 9.22 5.77 2.25
N GLY A 290 8.09 5.72 1.54
CA GLY A 290 7.75 4.57 0.73
C GLY A 290 8.76 4.51 -0.39
N ILE A 291 10.00 4.12 -0.07
CA ILE A 291 10.82 3.34 -0.97
C ILE A 291 9.84 2.25 -1.37
N ALA A 292 9.41 2.29 -2.63
CA ALA A 292 8.45 1.35 -3.18
C ALA A 292 6.94 1.52 -2.76
N SER A 293 6.42 2.75 -2.58
CA SER A 293 4.95 2.93 -2.55
C SER A 293 4.33 2.52 -3.89
N PRO A 294 3.38 1.58 -3.92
CA PRO A 294 2.75 1.11 -5.13
C PRO A 294 1.90 2.18 -5.80
N ASN A 295 2.06 2.27 -7.11
CA ASN A 295 1.33 3.22 -7.94
C ASN A 295 0.67 2.48 -9.10
N ILE A 296 -0.51 2.96 -9.49
CA ILE A 296 -1.14 2.63 -10.75
C ILE A 296 -1.19 3.91 -11.57
N TYR A 297 -0.39 3.94 -12.64
CA TYR A 297 -0.31 5.08 -13.55
C TYR A 297 -1.39 5.03 -14.63
N ASP A 298 -1.73 3.83 -15.11
CA ASP A 298 -2.75 3.62 -16.13
C ASP A 298 -4.04 3.14 -15.46
N LYS A 299 -5.11 3.95 -15.57
CA LYS A 299 -6.42 3.64 -15.00
C LYS A 299 -6.99 2.32 -15.53
N LYS A 300 -6.61 1.89 -16.74
CA LYS A 300 -7.07 0.60 -17.32
C LYS A 300 -6.71 -0.61 -16.46
N LEU A 301 -5.72 -0.50 -15.57
CA LEU A 301 -5.34 -1.57 -14.64
C LEU A 301 -6.26 -1.68 -13.42
N VAL A 302 -7.12 -0.68 -13.16
CA VAL A 302 -8.04 -0.69 -12.01
C VAL A 302 -9.11 -1.77 -12.15
N THR A 303 -9.73 -1.93 -13.32
CA THR A 303 -10.76 -2.95 -13.53
C THR A 303 -10.22 -4.39 -13.39
N PRO A 304 -9.10 -4.77 -14.03
CA PRO A 304 -8.49 -6.08 -13.78
C PRO A 304 -8.10 -6.30 -12.31
N LEU A 305 -7.66 -5.26 -11.60
CA LEU A 305 -7.39 -5.34 -10.16
C LEU A 305 -8.65 -5.61 -9.34
N ILE A 306 -9.74 -4.89 -9.59
CA ILE A 306 -11.03 -5.11 -8.90
C ILE A 306 -11.48 -6.56 -9.10
N ASN A 307 -11.47 -7.05 -10.34
CA ASN A 307 -11.88 -8.42 -10.65
C ASN A 307 -10.99 -9.46 -9.94
N ALA A 308 -9.67 -9.25 -9.91
CA ALA A 308 -8.76 -10.13 -9.19
C ALA A 308 -9.03 -10.13 -7.68
N LEU A 309 -9.27 -8.97 -7.08
CA LEU A 309 -9.59 -8.84 -5.66
C LEU A 309 -10.93 -9.50 -5.29
N GLN A 310 -11.94 -9.38 -6.16
CA GLN A 310 -13.24 -10.04 -5.97
C GLN A 310 -13.10 -11.57 -6.04
N LYS A 311 -12.31 -12.10 -6.98
CA LYS A 311 -11.99 -13.55 -7.05
C LYS A 311 -11.25 -14.02 -5.80
N ILE A 312 -10.22 -13.30 -5.37
CA ILE A 312 -9.46 -13.62 -4.15
C ILE A 312 -10.36 -13.57 -2.91
N LYS A 313 -11.27 -12.59 -2.83
CA LYS A 313 -12.24 -12.52 -1.74
C LYS A 313 -13.10 -13.78 -1.67
N GLN A 314 -13.62 -14.25 -2.81
CA GLN A 314 -14.39 -15.49 -2.88
C GLN A 314 -13.55 -16.71 -2.46
N GLU A 315 -12.32 -16.82 -2.96
CA GLU A 315 -11.39 -17.90 -2.63
C GLU A 315 -11.08 -17.99 -1.12
N LEU A 316 -10.94 -16.84 -0.45
CA LEU A 316 -10.70 -16.76 0.99
C LEU A 316 -11.97 -16.92 1.84
N ASN A 317 -13.16 -17.00 1.23
CA ASN A 317 -14.45 -16.86 1.90
C ASN A 317 -14.56 -15.56 2.73
N TRP A 318 -13.95 -14.49 2.23
CA TRP A 318 -14.01 -13.14 2.81
C TRP A 318 -15.15 -12.31 2.21
#